data_AF-A0A8R1INR2-F1
#
_entry.id   AF-A0A8R1INR2-F1
#
_cell.length_a   1.000
_cell.length_b   1.000
_cell.length_c   1.000
_cell.angle_alpha   90.00
_cell.angle_beta   90.00
_cell.angle_gamma   90.00
#
_symmetry.space_group_name_H-M   'P 1'
#
loop_
_entity.id
_entity.type
_entity.pdbx_description
1 polymer ?
#
loop_
_entity_poly.entity_id
_entity_poly.type
_entity_poly.pdbx_seq_one_letter_code
_entity_poly.pdbx_strand_id
1 'polypeptide(L)'
;MNRTFSLLVALFGLTIAMRDQSIAVKGRLLCGSAPAVNVRVKLWEEDTGPDPDDLLDQGYTNANGEFSLQGGTAELTPIDPVFKVYHKCDDSKLKPGARKVKFALPKSYITNGKVAKKTFDIGVLNLETVFAKEERELLVSRKRRGGFNADYMDPDASSKEDDSKSSEEGEKVQKKTVGAQ
;
A
#
# COMPACT_ATOMS: atom_id res chain seq x y z
N MET A 1 22.61 -38.81 -34.57
CA MET A 1 21.28 -38.38 -34.07
C MET A 1 21.30 -37.74 -32.68
N ASN A 2 22.47 -37.48 -32.07
CA ASN A 2 22.53 -37.10 -30.64
C ASN A 2 22.88 -35.62 -30.39
N ARG A 3 23.44 -34.92 -31.39
CA ARG A 3 23.82 -33.50 -31.26
C ARG A 3 22.62 -32.56 -31.33
N THR A 4 21.68 -32.83 -32.22
CA THR A 4 20.41 -32.10 -32.32
C THR A 4 19.50 -32.36 -31.11
N PHE A 5 19.49 -33.59 -30.60
CA PHE A 5 18.76 -33.95 -29.39
C PHE A 5 19.35 -33.28 -28.13
N SER A 6 20.68 -33.19 -28.03
CA SER A 6 21.35 -32.47 -26.92
C SER A 6 21.09 -30.95 -26.97
N LEU A 7 21.06 -30.35 -28.17
CA LEU A 7 20.69 -28.94 -28.35
C LEU A 7 19.21 -28.69 -28.02
N LEU A 8 18.31 -29.61 -28.39
CA LEU A 8 16.89 -29.53 -28.04
C LEU A 8 16.67 -29.69 -26.53
N VAL A 9 17.38 -30.58 -25.83
CA VAL A 9 17.31 -30.73 -24.37
C VAL A 9 17.87 -29.49 -23.65
N ALA A 10 18.94 -28.87 -24.16
CA ALA A 10 19.45 -27.60 -23.61
C ALA A 10 18.48 -26.43 -23.85
N LEU A 11 17.78 -26.41 -24.98
CA LEU A 11 16.77 -25.38 -25.31
C LEU A 11 15.44 -25.59 -24.55
N PHE A 12 15.05 -26.84 -24.28
CA PHE A 12 13.87 -27.18 -23.46
C PHE A 12 14.12 -27.11 -21.96
N GLY A 13 15.37 -27.23 -21.49
CA GLY A 13 15.73 -27.15 -20.08
C GLY A 13 15.67 -25.74 -19.48
N LEU A 14 15.59 -24.69 -20.32
CA LEU A 14 15.60 -23.30 -19.88
C LEU A 14 14.21 -22.75 -19.48
N THR A 15 13.12 -23.50 -19.69
CA THR A 15 11.75 -22.95 -19.62
C THR A 15 11.04 -23.13 -18.27
N ILE A 16 11.72 -23.62 -17.22
CA ILE A 16 11.08 -23.95 -15.92
C ILE A 16 11.60 -23.09 -14.75
N ALA A 17 12.19 -21.92 -15.00
CA ALA A 17 12.85 -21.17 -13.94
C ALA A 17 11.93 -20.21 -13.17
N MET A 18 10.95 -19.59 -13.84
CA MET A 18 10.00 -18.64 -13.21
C MET A 18 8.90 -19.36 -12.43
N ARG A 19 8.64 -18.92 -11.20
CA ARG A 19 7.58 -19.48 -10.35
C ARG A 19 6.68 -18.38 -9.83
N ASP A 20 5.37 -18.55 -10.02
CA ASP A 20 4.38 -17.72 -9.33
C ASP A 20 4.49 -17.96 -7.82
N GLN A 21 4.70 -16.89 -7.06
CA GLN A 21 4.74 -16.89 -5.61
C GLN A 21 3.82 -15.79 -5.08
N SER A 22 3.19 -16.06 -3.95
CA SER A 22 2.21 -15.13 -3.36
C SER A 22 2.24 -15.17 -1.84
N ILE A 23 1.83 -14.05 -1.25
CA ILE A 23 1.70 -13.86 0.19
C ILE A 23 0.48 -13.02 0.51
N ALA A 24 -0.11 -13.26 1.69
CA ALA A 24 -1.17 -12.43 2.24
C ALA A 24 -0.84 -12.04 3.67
N VAL A 25 -1.21 -10.82 4.05
CA VAL A 25 -1.03 -10.27 5.40
C VAL A 25 -2.31 -9.59 5.86
N LYS A 26 -2.66 -9.77 7.13
CA LYS A 26 -3.77 -9.05 7.77
C LYS A 26 -3.38 -8.60 9.17
N GLY A 27 -4.14 -7.67 9.71
CA GLY A 27 -4.00 -7.23 11.10
C GLY A 27 -4.85 -6.02 11.41
N ARG A 28 -4.55 -5.39 12.55
CA ARG A 28 -5.24 -4.20 13.04
C ARG A 28 -4.25 -3.16 13.54
N LEU A 29 -4.46 -1.90 13.15
CA LEU A 29 -3.65 -0.77 13.55
C LEU A 29 -4.41 0.10 14.55
N LEU A 30 -3.72 0.52 15.60
CA LEU A 30 -4.21 1.44 16.62
C LEU A 30 -3.37 2.73 16.62
N CYS A 31 -3.98 3.81 17.09
CA CYS A 31 -3.29 5.04 17.45
C CYS A 31 -3.74 5.39 18.88
N GLY A 32 -2.91 5.04 19.86
CA GLY A 32 -3.33 5.04 21.25
C GLY A 32 -4.39 3.99 21.52
N SER A 33 -5.46 4.39 22.20
CA SER A 33 -6.60 3.52 22.47
C SER A 33 -7.60 3.42 21.32
N ALA A 34 -7.45 4.24 20.27
CA ALA A 34 -8.40 4.31 19.16
C ALA A 34 -7.93 3.49 17.95
N PRO A 35 -8.86 2.95 17.14
CA PRO A 35 -8.53 2.41 15.83
C PRO A 35 -7.85 3.44 14.93
N ALA A 36 -6.77 3.05 14.26
CA ALA A 36 -6.13 3.90 13.27
C ALA A 36 -6.85 3.75 11.93
N VAL A 37 -7.84 4.61 11.68
CA VAL A 37 -8.72 4.56 10.50
C VAL A 37 -8.07 5.26 9.30
N ASN A 38 -8.29 4.73 8.10
CA ASN A 38 -7.84 5.31 6.84
C ASN A 38 -6.31 5.52 6.79
N VAL A 39 -5.57 4.59 7.37
CA VAL A 39 -4.11 4.52 7.30
C VAL A 39 -3.73 3.76 6.03
N ARG A 40 -2.86 4.34 5.21
CA ARG A 40 -2.38 3.72 3.98
C ARG A 40 -1.43 2.58 4.31
N VAL A 41 -1.69 1.44 3.72
CA VAL A 41 -0.87 0.22 3.87
C VAL A 41 -0.51 -0.32 2.49
N LYS A 42 0.72 -0.84 2.35
CA LYS A 42 1.20 -1.42 1.11
C LYS A 42 1.94 -2.71 1.36
N LEU A 43 1.75 -3.67 0.47
CA LEU A 43 2.52 -4.90 0.39
C LEU A 43 3.46 -4.80 -0.81
N TRP A 44 4.75 -4.86 -0.53
CA TRP A 44 5.82 -4.77 -1.53
C TRP A 44 6.60 -6.07 -1.58
N GLU A 45 7.19 -6.33 -2.71
CA GLU A 45 8.38 -7.16 -2.83
C GLU A 45 9.57 -6.19 -2.96
N GLU A 46 10.56 -6.34 -2.07
CA GLU A 46 11.80 -5.54 -2.08
C GLU A 46 12.97 -6.52 -2.26
N ASP A 47 13.23 -6.91 -3.50
CA ASP A 47 14.29 -7.86 -3.82
C ASP A 47 15.67 -7.21 -3.74
N THR A 48 16.68 -7.97 -3.27
CA THR A 48 18.10 -7.53 -3.33
C THR A 48 18.76 -7.89 -4.67
N GLY A 49 17.96 -8.43 -5.62
CA GLY A 49 18.38 -8.97 -6.91
C GLY A 49 18.42 -7.95 -8.06
N PRO A 50 18.50 -8.43 -9.31
CA PRO A 50 18.46 -7.58 -10.51
C PRO A 50 17.05 -7.06 -10.84
N ASP A 51 16.03 -7.61 -10.21
CA ASP A 51 14.61 -7.35 -10.47
C ASP A 51 14.15 -6.11 -9.68
N PRO A 52 13.28 -5.26 -10.27
CA PRO A 52 12.83 -4.04 -9.61
C PRO A 52 11.80 -4.33 -8.50
N ASP A 53 11.85 -3.58 -7.40
CA ASP A 53 10.84 -3.65 -6.34
C ASP A 53 9.40 -3.55 -6.88
N ASP A 54 8.58 -4.58 -6.62
CA ASP A 54 7.21 -4.66 -7.09
C ASP A 54 6.16 -4.28 -6.03
N LEU A 55 5.16 -3.48 -6.41
CA LEU A 55 3.97 -3.26 -5.59
C LEU A 55 3.00 -4.43 -5.78
N LEU A 56 2.87 -5.26 -4.76
CA LEU A 56 2.00 -6.44 -4.81
C LEU A 56 0.54 -6.09 -4.55
N ASP A 57 0.28 -5.26 -3.54
CA ASP A 57 -1.07 -4.82 -3.16
C ASP A 57 -1.03 -3.54 -2.31
N GLN A 58 -2.12 -2.78 -2.29
CA GLN A 58 -2.25 -1.61 -1.42
C GLN A 58 -3.70 -1.37 -0.99
N GLY A 59 -3.86 -0.72 0.15
CA GLY A 59 -5.17 -0.36 0.66
C GLY A 59 -5.12 0.60 1.84
N TYR A 60 -6.26 0.72 2.51
CA TYR A 60 -6.42 1.55 3.69
C TYR A 60 -7.08 0.74 4.80
N THR A 61 -6.73 1.05 6.04
CA THR A 61 -7.43 0.47 7.20
C THR A 61 -8.88 0.93 7.27
N ASN A 62 -9.77 0.01 7.65
CA ASN A 62 -11.20 0.28 7.80
C ASN A 62 -11.52 1.06 9.10
N ALA A 63 -12.81 1.25 9.39
CA ALA A 63 -13.29 1.95 10.60
C ALA A 63 -12.86 1.27 11.92
N ASN A 64 -12.55 -0.02 11.89
CA ASN A 64 -12.02 -0.77 13.03
C ASN A 64 -10.48 -0.76 13.08
N GLY A 65 -9.81 -0.10 12.13
CA GLY A 65 -8.36 -0.09 11.99
C GLY A 65 -7.81 -1.37 11.35
N GLU A 66 -8.65 -2.24 10.81
CA GLU A 66 -8.25 -3.53 10.25
C GLU A 66 -7.85 -3.38 8.78
N PHE A 67 -6.95 -4.24 8.34
CA PHE A 67 -6.54 -4.37 6.94
C PHE A 67 -6.31 -5.84 6.57
N SER A 68 -6.41 -6.12 5.27
CA SER A 68 -6.03 -7.39 4.67
C SER A 68 -5.51 -7.12 3.26
N LEU A 69 -4.27 -7.50 2.98
CA LEU A 69 -3.61 -7.35 1.70
C LEU A 69 -3.16 -8.73 1.17
N GLN A 70 -3.19 -8.92 -0.14
CA GLN A 70 -2.73 -10.13 -0.80
C GLN A 70 -2.20 -9.80 -2.20
N GLY A 71 -1.03 -10.33 -2.52
CA GLY A 71 -0.49 -10.23 -3.87
C GLY A 71 0.53 -11.32 -4.17
N GLY A 72 0.99 -11.34 -5.41
CA GLY A 72 1.97 -12.29 -5.88
C GLY A 72 2.63 -11.83 -7.17
N THR A 73 3.85 -12.31 -7.38
CA THR A 73 4.67 -12.02 -8.55
C THR A 73 5.33 -13.32 -9.04
N ALA A 74 5.83 -13.30 -10.28
CA ALA A 74 6.48 -14.44 -10.90
C ALA A 74 7.99 -14.23 -10.85
N GLU A 75 8.64 -14.92 -9.91
CA GLU A 75 10.07 -14.72 -9.61
C GLU A 75 10.90 -15.98 -9.79
N LEU A 76 12.18 -15.79 -10.09
CA LEU A 76 13.17 -16.87 -10.13
C LEU A 76 13.57 -17.31 -8.73
N THR A 77 13.66 -16.36 -7.80
CA THR A 77 14.06 -16.59 -6.41
C THR A 77 12.87 -16.42 -5.45
N PRO A 78 12.96 -16.88 -4.19
CA PRO A 78 11.89 -16.65 -3.23
C PRO A 78 11.73 -15.15 -2.94
N ILE A 79 10.52 -14.63 -3.18
CA ILE A 79 10.18 -13.21 -2.98
C ILE A 79 10.59 -12.69 -1.59
N ASP A 80 10.93 -11.41 -1.51
CA ASP A 80 11.24 -10.69 -0.26
C ASP A 80 10.10 -9.73 0.15
N PRO A 81 9.00 -10.22 0.75
CA PRO A 81 7.82 -9.42 1.02
C PRO A 81 8.00 -8.46 2.20
N VAL A 82 7.65 -7.20 1.97
CA VAL A 82 7.70 -6.11 2.96
C VAL A 82 6.33 -5.44 3.07
N PHE A 83 5.76 -5.49 4.27
CA PHE A 83 4.56 -4.73 4.63
C PHE A 83 4.93 -3.32 5.10
N LYS A 84 4.34 -2.29 4.50
CA LYS A 84 4.62 -0.88 4.79
C LYS A 84 3.38 -0.17 5.30
N VAL A 85 3.54 0.61 6.37
CA VAL A 85 2.48 1.42 6.97
C VAL A 85 2.86 2.89 6.88
N TYR A 86 1.94 3.71 6.37
CA TYR A 86 2.13 5.15 6.19
C TYR A 86 1.13 5.91 7.05
N HIS A 87 1.58 6.52 8.13
CA HIS A 87 0.70 7.11 9.14
C HIS A 87 1.16 8.48 9.64
N LYS A 88 0.22 9.17 10.30
CA LYS A 88 0.44 10.44 10.99
C LYS A 88 0.06 10.36 12.48
N CYS A 89 -0.07 9.14 13.00
CA CYS A 89 -0.32 8.91 14.43
C CYS A 89 0.83 9.50 15.26
N ASP A 90 0.48 10.26 16.31
CA ASP A 90 1.40 11.02 17.16
C ASP A 90 2.48 11.79 16.38
N ASP A 91 2.11 12.31 15.19
CA ASP A 91 2.99 13.11 14.36
C ASP A 91 2.54 14.58 14.33
N SER A 92 3.50 15.49 14.34
CA SER A 92 3.20 16.92 14.34
C SER A 92 2.55 17.32 13.03
N LYS A 93 1.39 17.99 13.09
CA LYS A 93 0.67 18.51 11.91
C LYS A 93 1.51 19.45 11.02
N LEU A 94 2.59 20.02 11.58
CA LEU A 94 3.49 20.93 10.89
C LEU A 94 4.54 20.20 10.04
N LYS A 95 4.76 18.91 10.24
CA LYS A 95 5.77 18.16 9.48
C LYS A 95 5.16 17.64 8.16
N PRO A 96 5.72 18.00 6.99
CA PRO A 96 5.20 17.52 5.71
C PRO A 96 5.41 16.01 5.59
N GLY A 97 4.50 15.31 4.91
CA GLY A 97 4.60 13.86 4.69
C GLY A 97 3.98 12.99 5.78
N ALA A 98 4.34 11.70 5.77
CA ALA A 98 3.87 10.69 6.72
C ALA A 98 5.05 9.86 7.25
N ARG A 99 4.93 9.39 8.50
CA ARG A 99 5.80 8.36 9.06
C ARG A 99 5.60 7.06 8.28
N LYS A 100 6.69 6.36 7.97
CA LYS A 100 6.70 5.12 7.18
C LYS A 100 7.44 4.03 7.95
N VAL A 101 6.72 2.98 8.32
CA VAL A 101 7.27 1.80 8.99
C VAL A 101 7.30 0.63 8.01
N LYS A 102 8.38 -0.15 8.03
CA LYS A 102 8.54 -1.36 7.19
C LYS A 102 8.62 -2.61 8.08
N PHE A 103 7.91 -3.65 7.70
CA PHE A 103 7.93 -4.96 8.34
C PHE A 103 8.23 -6.03 7.30
N ALA A 104 9.38 -6.70 7.42
CA ALA A 104 9.67 -7.89 6.63
C ALA A 104 8.72 -9.02 7.06
N LEU A 105 8.02 -9.62 6.10
CA LEU A 105 7.10 -10.72 6.38
C LEU A 105 7.87 -12.06 6.39
N PRO A 106 7.48 -13.03 7.25
CA PRO A 106 8.22 -14.28 7.34
C PRO A 106 8.07 -15.10 6.04
N LYS A 107 9.21 -15.53 5.48
CA LYS A 107 9.23 -16.33 4.24
C LYS A 107 8.43 -17.63 4.33
N SER A 108 8.17 -18.16 5.53
CA SER A 108 7.33 -19.35 5.74
C SER A 108 5.85 -19.18 5.34
N TYR A 109 5.39 -17.94 5.14
CA TYR A 109 4.04 -17.62 4.67
C TYR A 109 3.94 -17.43 3.16
N ILE A 110 5.07 -17.45 2.44
CA ILE A 110 5.08 -17.45 0.97
C ILE A 110 4.51 -18.79 0.49
N THR A 111 3.64 -18.73 -0.52
CA THR A 111 3.02 -19.93 -1.11
C THR A 111 3.18 -19.95 -2.62
N ASN A 112 3.28 -21.15 -3.19
CA ASN A 112 3.35 -21.33 -4.63
C ASN A 112 1.99 -21.11 -5.29
N GLY A 113 2.01 -20.36 -6.38
CA GLY A 113 0.86 -19.94 -7.19
C GLY A 113 0.53 -18.46 -7.01
N LYS A 114 -0.34 -17.95 -7.88
CA LYS A 114 -0.76 -16.54 -7.92
C LYS A 114 -1.60 -16.08 -6.72
N VAL A 115 -2.21 -17.02 -6.02
CA VAL A 115 -3.12 -16.75 -4.90
C VAL A 115 -2.55 -17.35 -3.63
N ALA A 116 -2.31 -16.51 -2.64
CA ALA A 116 -1.78 -16.91 -1.34
C ALA A 116 -2.71 -17.93 -0.66
N LYS A 117 -2.17 -19.08 -0.28
CA LYS A 117 -2.93 -20.15 0.42
C LYS A 117 -2.93 -19.99 1.93
N LYS A 118 -2.08 -19.11 2.45
CA LYS A 118 -1.92 -18.82 3.87
C LYS A 118 -1.87 -17.31 4.05
N THR A 119 -2.34 -16.85 5.19
CA THR A 119 -2.32 -15.43 5.55
C THR A 119 -1.52 -15.27 6.83
N PHE A 120 -0.53 -14.38 6.81
CA PHE A 120 0.19 -13.97 7.99
C PHE A 120 -0.65 -12.94 8.77
N ASP A 121 -0.96 -13.25 10.02
CA ASP A 121 -1.63 -12.32 10.92
C ASP A 121 -0.57 -11.60 11.76
N ILE A 122 -0.37 -10.31 11.49
CA ILE A 122 0.60 -9.49 12.25
C ILE A 122 0.03 -9.09 13.63
N GLY A 123 -1.24 -9.37 13.89
CA GLY A 123 -1.93 -9.02 15.13
C GLY A 123 -2.31 -7.55 15.19
N VAL A 124 -2.19 -6.98 16.39
CA VAL A 124 -2.56 -5.58 16.69
C VAL A 124 -1.29 -4.75 16.92
N LEU A 125 -1.11 -3.69 16.15
CA LEU A 125 0.03 -2.78 16.25
C LEU A 125 -0.41 -1.37 16.64
N ASN A 126 0.13 -0.83 17.73
CA ASN A 126 -0.07 0.57 18.09
C ASN A 126 1.02 1.45 17.46
N LEU A 127 0.59 2.37 16.60
CA LEU A 127 1.43 3.27 15.80
C LEU A 127 2.01 4.47 16.58
N GLU A 128 1.67 4.63 17.87
CA GLU A 128 2.40 5.53 18.77
C GLU A 128 3.83 5.02 19.02
N THR A 129 4.04 3.71 18.92
CA THR A 129 5.37 3.11 19.07
C THR A 129 6.34 3.71 18.06
N VAL A 130 7.54 4.06 18.51
CA VAL A 130 8.63 4.44 17.63
C VAL A 130 9.34 3.16 17.18
N PHE A 131 9.24 2.86 15.88
CA PHE A 131 9.85 1.66 15.31
C PHE A 131 11.29 1.93 14.91
N ALA A 132 12.17 0.93 15.11
CA ALA A 132 13.54 1.02 14.64
C ALA A 132 13.57 1.14 13.10
N LYS A 133 14.40 2.05 12.57
CA LYS A 133 14.50 2.37 11.13
C LYS A 133 13.19 2.90 10.52
N GLU A 134 12.34 3.51 11.32
CA GLU A 134 11.21 4.26 10.79
C GLU A 134 11.67 5.43 9.92
N GLU A 135 11.06 5.56 8.74
CA GLU A 135 11.38 6.57 7.74
C GLU A 135 10.26 7.62 7.63
N ARG A 136 10.47 8.63 6.78
CA ARG A 136 9.45 9.62 6.45
C ARG A 136 9.26 9.72 4.94
N GLU A 137 8.04 9.53 4.47
CA GLU A 137 7.67 9.79 3.08
C GLU A 137 7.22 11.24 2.94
N LEU A 138 7.95 12.04 2.16
CA LEU A 138 7.63 13.44 1.92
C LEU A 138 6.69 13.60 0.72
N LEU A 139 5.66 14.42 0.88
CA LEU A 139 4.86 14.90 -0.25
C LEU A 139 5.66 15.99 -0.99
N VAL A 140 6.49 15.61 -1.95
CA VAL A 140 7.21 16.59 -2.77
C VAL A 140 6.28 17.04 -3.91
N SER A 141 5.94 18.33 -3.93
CA SER A 141 5.28 18.95 -5.09
C SER A 141 6.13 18.71 -6.34
N ARG A 142 5.60 17.94 -7.29
CA ARG A 142 6.25 17.51 -8.54
C ARG A 142 6.50 18.66 -9.54
N LYS A 143 6.69 19.91 -9.10
CA LYS A 143 6.87 21.06 -10.00
C LYS A 143 8.31 21.20 -10.56
N ARG A 144 9.27 20.35 -10.16
CA ARG A 144 10.69 20.50 -10.57
C ARG A 144 11.40 19.22 -11.02
N ARG A 145 10.71 18.25 -11.61
CA ARG A 145 11.36 17.16 -12.35
C ARG A 145 10.59 16.83 -13.62
N GLY A 146 10.78 17.65 -14.66
CA GLY A 146 10.64 17.16 -16.02
C GLY A 146 11.83 16.22 -16.27
N GLY A 147 11.56 14.93 -16.31
CA GLY A 147 12.56 13.88 -16.55
C GLY A 147 11.91 12.51 -16.44
N PHE A 148 11.88 11.81 -17.57
CA PHE A 148 11.46 10.42 -17.88
C PHE A 148 11.11 9.54 -16.66
N ASN A 149 9.90 8.94 -16.70
CA ASN A 149 9.25 8.04 -15.72
C ASN A 149 8.14 8.70 -14.89
N ALA A 150 6.98 8.85 -15.55
CA ALA A 150 5.74 9.38 -14.99
C ALA A 150 4.86 8.31 -14.30
N ASP A 151 5.35 7.08 -14.09
CA ASP A 151 4.45 5.96 -13.74
C ASP A 151 4.25 5.70 -12.24
N TYR A 152 4.89 6.49 -11.37
CA TYR A 152 4.42 6.59 -9.98
C TYR A 152 3.32 7.65 -9.89
N MET A 153 2.10 7.22 -10.21
CA MET A 153 0.86 7.94 -9.93
C MET A 153 0.29 7.39 -8.61
N ASP A 154 0.15 8.25 -7.60
CA ASP A 154 -0.68 8.01 -6.42
C ASP A 154 -2.10 8.48 -6.79
N PRO A 155 -3.05 7.59 -7.12
CA PRO A 155 -4.38 7.98 -7.60
C PRO A 155 -5.29 8.56 -6.51
N ASP A 156 -4.88 8.54 -5.23
CA ASP A 156 -5.79 8.85 -4.12
C ASP A 156 -5.62 10.25 -3.50
N ALA A 157 -4.82 11.13 -4.10
CA ALA A 157 -4.67 12.50 -3.60
C ALA A 157 -5.89 13.41 -3.86
N SER A 158 -6.91 12.96 -4.60
CA SER A 158 -8.12 13.74 -4.90
C SER A 158 -9.34 13.26 -4.12
N SER A 159 -9.31 13.35 -2.79
CA SER A 159 -10.54 13.30 -1.99
C SER A 159 -10.35 14.08 -0.69
N LYS A 160 -10.26 15.41 -0.81
CA LYS A 160 -10.46 16.39 0.27
C LYS A 160 -10.25 17.79 -0.29
N GLU A 161 -11.30 18.35 -0.87
CA GLU A 161 -11.54 19.78 -1.00
C GLU A 161 -12.97 19.89 -1.53
N ASP A 162 -13.94 19.94 -0.61
CA ASP A 162 -15.25 20.61 -0.76
C ASP A 162 -16.09 20.30 0.48
N ASP A 163 -15.68 20.80 1.65
CA ASP A 163 -16.53 20.87 2.84
C ASP A 163 -16.07 22.03 3.73
N SER A 164 -16.08 23.24 3.17
CA SER A 164 -16.09 24.48 3.95
C SER A 164 -16.45 25.67 3.08
N LYS A 165 -17.75 25.84 2.78
CA LYS A 165 -18.31 27.16 2.52
C LYS A 165 -19.70 27.26 3.14
N SER A 166 -19.69 27.79 4.37
CA SER A 166 -20.70 28.68 4.96
C SER A 166 -22.16 28.35 4.65
N SER A 167 -22.96 27.76 5.54
CA SER A 167 -23.41 28.37 6.82
C SER A 167 -23.59 29.88 6.75
N GLU A 168 -24.28 30.41 5.73
CA GLU A 168 -24.84 31.77 5.76
C GLU A 168 -25.90 32.00 4.65
N GLU A 169 -26.87 31.09 4.51
CA GLU A 169 -28.02 31.34 3.61
C GLU A 169 -29.29 30.61 4.12
N GLY A 170 -29.55 30.75 5.41
CA GLY A 170 -30.70 30.10 6.09
C GLY A 170 -31.75 31.07 6.63
N GLU A 171 -31.61 32.38 6.44
CA GLU A 171 -32.52 33.36 7.04
C GLU A 171 -32.84 34.52 6.08
N LYS A 172 -33.42 34.22 4.91
CA LYS A 172 -34.12 35.25 4.12
C LYS A 172 -35.10 34.71 3.09
N VAL A 173 -35.76 33.59 3.36
CA VAL A 173 -36.84 33.09 2.48
C VAL A 173 -38.06 32.63 3.31
N GLN A 174 -38.61 33.53 4.14
CA GLN A 174 -39.98 33.34 4.64
C GLN A 174 -40.63 34.65 5.07
N LYS A 175 -40.68 35.64 4.18
CA LYS A 175 -41.60 36.78 4.30
C LYS A 175 -41.72 37.53 2.98
N LYS A 176 -42.42 36.92 2.04
CA LYS A 176 -43.19 37.62 0.99
C LYS A 176 -44.09 36.60 0.29
N THR A 177 -45.34 37.00 0.09
CA THR A 177 -46.39 36.39 -0.76
C THR A 177 -47.38 35.43 -0.07
N VAL A 178 -48.34 35.99 0.67
CA VAL A 178 -49.82 35.79 0.57
C VAL A 178 -50.41 37.04 1.25
N GLY A 179 -51.34 37.84 0.75
CA GLY A 179 -52.20 37.89 -0.42
C GLY A 179 -53.08 39.12 -0.19
N ALA A 180 -53.39 39.88 -1.24
CA ALA A 180 -54.39 40.92 -1.18
C ALA A 180 -55.78 40.28 -1.02
N GLN A 181 -56.54 40.73 -0.02
CA GLN A 181 -57.98 40.98 -0.06
C GLN A 181 -58.42 41.66 1.24
#